data_AF-A0A3R8LIX4-F1
#
_entry.id   AF-A0A3R8LIX4-F1
#
_cell.length_a   1.000
_cell.length_b   1.000
_cell.length_c   1.000
_cell.angle_alpha   90.00
_cell.angle_beta   90.00
_cell.angle_gamma   90.00
#
_symmetry.space_group_name_H-M   'P 1'
#
loop_
_entity.id
_entity.type
_entity.pdbx_description
1 polymer ?
#
loop_
_entity_poly.entity_id
_entity_poly.type
_entity_poly.pdbx_seq_one_letter_code
_entity_poly.pdbx_strand_id
1 'polypeptide(L)'
;MKIVKKKIADLIPADYNPRKDLQPGDPDYEKLKRSMREFGYVDPIIWNQQTGRVVGGHQRLKILQDEGIEEAKCVVVSLNEEKEKALNIALNKISGDWDKDKLALLMTDLQASDLDVSLTGFDEDEISNLLATEDDTHDDDFDVDSELDKPPFSKSGDLWHLGKHTLLCGDATKTESYQKLLGDHKVNLVLTDPPYNVDYQSKAGKIKNDHQTNDKFYQFLLAAFQNTNQAMANDASIYVFHADTEGLNFRRAFQDAGFYLSGCCIWKKQSLVLGRSPYQWQHEPVLYGWKKDGKHEWYTGRKESTIWEFDRPKQSKEHPTMKPIPLLAYPIMNSTMSNCTVLDPFGGSGSTLIACEQTNRICYMMELDPKYCDVIVNRYIEQVDSDQKVSVERDGKSIPYSKVKKPA
;
A
#
# COMPACT_ATOMS: atom_id res chain seq x y z
N MET A 1 -11.69 42.14 -0.18
CA MET A 1 -10.30 41.84 -0.56
C MET A 1 -9.59 43.16 -0.86
N LYS A 2 -8.42 43.43 -0.26
CA LYS A 2 -7.61 44.62 -0.57
C LYS A 2 -6.58 44.24 -1.64
N ILE A 3 -6.50 44.99 -2.73
CA ILE A 3 -5.50 44.79 -3.79
C ILE A 3 -4.53 45.98 -3.75
N VAL A 4 -3.23 45.71 -3.76
CA VAL A 4 -2.17 46.73 -3.76
C VAL A 4 -1.17 46.45 -4.89
N LYS A 5 -0.49 47.48 -5.38
CA LYS A 5 0.69 47.28 -6.23
C LYS A 5 1.91 47.04 -5.34
N LYS A 6 2.70 46.04 -5.68
CA LYS A 6 3.97 45.71 -5.03
C LYS A 6 5.06 45.59 -6.08
N LYS A 7 6.28 46.00 -5.72
CA LYS A 7 7.46 45.68 -6.51
C LYS A 7 7.69 44.19 -6.46
N ILE A 8 7.96 43.59 -7.62
CA ILE A 8 8.25 42.16 -7.72
C ILE A 8 9.48 41.77 -6.88
N ALA A 9 10.48 42.66 -6.80
CA ALA A 9 11.67 42.47 -5.97
C ALA A 9 11.37 42.37 -4.45
N ASP A 10 10.24 42.90 -4.00
CA ASP A 10 9.84 42.87 -2.59
C ASP A 10 8.97 41.63 -2.24
N LEU A 11 8.64 40.80 -3.24
CA LEU A 11 7.79 39.61 -3.06
C LEU A 11 8.67 38.39 -2.78
N ILE A 12 8.67 37.96 -1.52
CA ILE A 12 9.45 36.81 -1.06
C ILE A 12 8.61 35.53 -1.26
N PRO A 13 9.01 34.59 -2.13
CA PRO A 13 8.32 33.31 -2.24
C PRO A 13 8.33 32.55 -0.90
N ALA A 14 7.22 31.93 -0.53
CA ALA A 14 7.23 31.00 0.60
C ALA A 14 8.11 29.78 0.28
N ASP A 15 9.12 29.54 1.11
CA ASP A 15 10.08 28.43 1.04
C ASP A 15 9.42 27.06 1.27
N TYR A 16 8.38 27.04 2.10
CA TYR A 16 7.56 25.87 2.39
C TYR A 16 6.51 25.53 1.32
N ASN A 17 6.41 26.31 0.23
CA ASN A 17 5.40 26.05 -0.81
C ASN A 17 5.62 24.66 -1.45
N PRO A 18 4.65 23.73 -1.35
CA PRO A 18 4.84 22.32 -1.70
C PRO A 18 4.58 22.02 -3.19
N ARG A 19 4.42 23.02 -4.07
CA ARG A 19 4.30 22.77 -5.51
C ARG A 19 5.65 22.54 -6.14
N LYS A 20 5.69 21.68 -7.18
CA LYS A 20 6.86 21.55 -8.05
C LYS A 20 7.24 22.92 -8.61
N ASP A 21 8.51 23.29 -8.47
CA ASP A 21 9.04 24.55 -8.99
C ASP A 21 9.22 24.45 -10.51
N LEU A 22 8.28 25.04 -11.25
CA LEU A 22 8.29 25.06 -12.71
C LEU A 22 9.45 25.92 -13.22
N GLN A 23 10.20 25.41 -14.20
CA GLN A 23 11.30 26.12 -14.87
C GLN A 23 10.89 26.61 -16.26
N PRO A 24 11.54 27.67 -16.78
CA PRO A 24 11.43 28.04 -18.18
C PRO A 24 11.68 26.84 -19.10
N GLY A 25 10.76 26.57 -20.03
CA GLY A 25 10.78 25.37 -20.88
C GLY A 25 9.86 24.22 -20.43
N ASP A 26 9.36 24.22 -19.19
CA ASP A 26 8.37 23.21 -18.77
C ASP A 26 7.03 23.39 -19.52
N PRO A 27 6.33 22.30 -19.91
CA PRO A 27 5.08 22.42 -20.66
C PRO A 27 4.02 23.28 -19.97
N ASP A 28 3.91 23.18 -18.65
CA ASP A 28 2.92 23.94 -17.88
C ASP A 28 3.37 25.37 -17.60
N TYR A 29 4.68 25.63 -17.49
CA TYR A 29 5.23 26.98 -17.46
C TYR A 29 4.90 27.72 -18.76
N GLU A 30 5.16 27.10 -19.91
CA GLU A 30 4.92 27.71 -21.22
C GLU A 30 3.42 27.88 -21.53
N LYS A 31 2.55 27.01 -21.00
CA LYS A 31 1.09 27.22 -21.05
C LYS A 31 0.68 28.43 -20.22
N LEU A 32 1.16 28.53 -18.98
CA LEU A 32 0.80 29.63 -18.08
C LEU A 32 1.33 30.98 -18.61
N LYS A 33 2.57 31.01 -19.11
CA LYS A 33 3.15 32.19 -19.75
C LYS A 33 2.37 32.65 -20.97
N ARG A 34 1.97 31.74 -21.86
CA ARG A 34 1.09 32.06 -23.00
C ARG A 34 -0.26 32.59 -22.56
N SER A 35 -0.87 31.98 -21.54
CA SER A 35 -2.14 32.45 -20.98
C SER A 35 -2.02 33.87 -20.42
N MET A 36 -0.93 34.19 -19.72
CA MET A 36 -0.70 35.54 -19.17
C MET A 36 -0.46 36.59 -20.27
N ARG A 37 0.16 36.22 -21.39
CA ARG A 37 0.34 37.11 -22.55
C ARG A 37 -0.97 37.35 -23.31
N GLU A 38 -1.77 36.30 -23.49
CA GLU A 38 -3.03 36.35 -24.26
C GLU A 38 -4.13 37.07 -23.50
N PHE A 39 -4.34 36.71 -22.23
CA PHE A 39 -5.46 37.19 -21.42
C PHE A 39 -5.07 38.27 -20.41
N GLY A 40 -3.77 38.56 -20.28
CA GLY A 40 -3.23 39.48 -19.29
C GLY A 40 -3.13 38.87 -17.88
N TYR A 41 -2.64 39.68 -16.94
CA TYR A 41 -2.54 39.33 -15.53
C TYR A 41 -3.90 39.48 -14.81
N VAL A 42 -4.73 38.46 -14.94
CA VAL A 42 -6.12 38.44 -14.42
C VAL A 42 -6.24 37.88 -13.01
N ASP A 43 -5.38 36.95 -12.61
CA ASP A 43 -5.40 36.31 -11.30
C ASP A 43 -4.20 36.77 -10.46
N PRO A 44 -4.41 37.67 -9.48
CA PRO A 44 -3.33 38.28 -8.72
C PRO A 44 -2.61 37.32 -7.77
N ILE A 45 -1.35 37.65 -7.46
CA ILE A 45 -0.54 37.03 -6.41
C ILE A 45 -1.17 37.36 -5.05
N ILE A 46 -1.21 36.38 -4.15
CA ILE A 46 -1.67 36.55 -2.77
C ILE A 46 -0.44 36.78 -1.89
N TRP A 47 -0.37 37.93 -1.23
CA TRP A 47 0.76 38.36 -0.41
C TRP A 47 0.30 38.61 1.03
N ASN A 48 1.03 38.06 1.99
CA ASN A 48 0.75 38.29 3.41
C ASN A 48 1.54 39.49 3.93
N GLN A 49 0.82 40.49 4.42
CA GLN A 49 1.44 41.70 4.96
C GLN A 49 2.16 41.52 6.29
N GLN A 50 1.84 40.46 7.05
CA GLN A 50 2.47 40.20 8.35
C GLN A 50 3.86 39.57 8.20
N THR A 51 3.99 38.59 7.31
CA THR A 51 5.25 37.85 7.07
C THR A 51 6.07 38.41 5.91
N GLY A 52 5.42 39.16 5.00
CA GLY A 52 6.03 39.61 3.75
C GLY A 52 6.08 38.54 2.65
N ARG A 53 5.55 37.33 2.88
CA ARG A 53 5.65 36.20 1.94
C ARG A 53 4.51 36.13 0.94
N VAL A 54 4.79 35.49 -0.19
CA VAL A 54 3.78 35.09 -1.18
C VAL A 54 3.14 33.79 -0.75
N VAL A 55 1.82 33.83 -0.54
CA VAL A 55 0.98 32.70 -0.11
C VAL A 55 0.40 31.95 -1.31
N GLY A 56 0.17 32.63 -2.43
CA GLY A 56 -0.35 32.00 -3.64
C GLY A 56 0.04 32.75 -4.91
N GLY A 57 0.17 32.02 -6.02
CA GLY A 57 0.58 32.58 -7.31
C GLY A 57 2.10 32.54 -7.57
N HIS A 58 2.85 31.66 -6.91
CA HIS A 58 4.31 31.53 -7.05
C HIS A 58 4.78 31.34 -8.51
N GLN A 59 4.05 30.55 -9.29
CA GLN A 59 4.39 30.33 -10.71
C GLN A 59 4.20 31.60 -11.55
N ARG A 60 3.18 32.41 -11.23
CA ARG A 60 2.97 33.72 -11.87
C ARG A 60 4.05 34.71 -11.46
N LEU A 61 4.45 34.72 -10.19
CA LEU A 61 5.57 35.54 -9.72
C LEU A 61 6.83 35.24 -10.53
N LYS A 62 7.14 33.96 -10.74
CA LYS A 62 8.32 33.54 -11.52
C LYS A 62 8.25 34.02 -12.98
N ILE A 63 7.09 33.86 -13.63
CA ILE A 63 6.89 34.39 -15.00
C ILE A 63 7.07 35.91 -15.04
N LEU A 64 6.51 36.64 -14.06
CA LEU A 64 6.65 38.11 -14.00
C LEU A 64 8.11 38.53 -13.78
N GLN A 65 8.87 37.78 -12.98
CA GLN A 65 10.31 37.97 -12.79
C GLN A 65 11.08 37.73 -14.09
N ASP A 66 10.79 36.63 -14.78
CA ASP A 66 11.46 36.25 -16.03
C ASP A 66 11.14 37.20 -17.19
N GLU A 67 9.97 37.85 -17.18
CA GLU A 67 9.59 38.87 -18.16
C GLU A 67 10.06 40.30 -17.79
N GLY A 68 10.76 40.46 -16.66
CA GLY A 68 11.30 41.75 -16.23
C GLY A 68 10.24 42.75 -15.78
N ILE A 69 9.08 42.27 -15.31
CA ILE A 69 8.02 43.14 -14.80
C ILE A 69 8.41 43.67 -13.42
N GLU A 70 8.40 45.00 -13.25
CA GLU A 70 8.84 45.62 -11.99
C GLU A 70 7.77 45.63 -10.90
N GLU A 71 6.48 45.72 -11.27
CA GLU A 71 5.36 45.81 -10.34
C GLU A 71 4.19 44.90 -10.72
N ALA A 72 3.55 44.28 -9.72
CA ALA A 72 2.32 43.52 -9.91
C ALA A 72 1.25 43.84 -8.87
N LYS A 73 -0.02 43.69 -9.27
CA LYS A 73 -1.15 43.77 -8.33
C LYS A 73 -1.17 42.51 -7.47
N CYS A 74 -1.19 42.68 -6.16
CA CYS A 74 -1.26 41.60 -5.20
C CYS A 74 -2.50 41.76 -4.32
N VAL A 75 -3.18 40.65 -4.05
CA VAL A 75 -4.18 40.55 -3.00
C VAL A 75 -3.47 40.50 -1.67
N VAL A 76 -3.89 41.36 -0.73
CA VAL A 76 -3.31 41.43 0.62
C VAL A 76 -4.13 40.57 1.58
N VAL A 77 -3.44 39.67 2.27
CA VAL A 77 -3.93 38.98 3.46
C VAL A 77 -3.12 39.38 4.69
N SER A 78 -3.66 39.18 5.88
CA SER A 78 -3.01 39.48 7.15
C SER A 78 -3.21 38.29 8.07
N LEU A 79 -2.30 37.33 7.99
CA LEU A 79 -2.40 36.04 8.65
C LEU A 79 -1.14 35.77 9.47
N ASN A 80 -1.28 35.11 10.61
CA ASN A 80 -0.12 34.54 11.29
C ASN A 80 0.49 33.42 10.42
N GLU A 81 1.70 32.98 10.76
CA GLU A 81 2.44 31.99 9.96
C GLU A 81 1.68 30.66 9.79
N GLU A 82 0.96 30.21 10.81
CA GLU A 82 0.15 28.98 10.74
C GLU A 82 -1.02 29.12 9.74
N LYS A 83 -1.81 30.18 9.82
CA LYS A 83 -2.92 30.43 8.88
C LYS A 83 -2.41 30.74 7.46
N GLU A 84 -1.21 31.29 7.34
CA GLU A 84 -0.54 31.48 6.06
C GLU A 84 -0.23 30.14 5.39
N LYS A 85 0.41 29.21 6.11
CA LYS A 85 0.71 27.86 5.63
C LYS A 85 -0.58 27.13 5.23
N ALA A 86 -1.62 27.18 6.07
CA ALA A 86 -2.92 26.57 5.77
C ALA A 86 -3.57 27.13 4.50
N LEU A 87 -3.55 28.46 4.32
CA LEU A 87 -4.07 29.10 3.12
C LEU A 87 -3.24 28.74 1.87
N ASN A 88 -1.91 28.65 1.98
CA ASN A 88 -1.05 28.21 0.88
C ASN A 88 -1.48 26.82 0.40
N ILE A 89 -1.76 25.90 1.31
CA ILE A 89 -2.23 24.54 0.96
C ILE A 89 -3.60 24.58 0.29
N ALA A 90 -4.57 25.28 0.89
CA ALA A 90 -5.93 25.36 0.36
C ALA A 90 -5.97 25.93 -1.07
N LEU A 91 -5.14 26.93 -1.37
CA LEU A 91 -5.01 27.52 -2.71
C LEU A 91 -4.39 26.55 -3.72
N ASN A 92 -3.51 25.66 -3.27
CA ASN A 92 -2.82 24.71 -4.12
C ASN A 92 -3.61 23.40 -4.33
N LYS A 93 -4.53 23.01 -3.42
CA LYS A 93 -5.43 21.84 -3.57
C LYS A 93 -6.28 21.88 -4.84
N ILE A 94 -6.61 23.08 -5.33
CA ILE A 94 -7.51 23.26 -6.47
C ILE A 94 -6.76 23.13 -7.82
N SER A 95 -5.42 23.10 -7.86
CA SER A 95 -4.69 22.96 -9.14
C SER A 95 -3.22 22.50 -9.04
N GLY A 96 -2.94 21.29 -9.56
CA GLY A 96 -1.60 20.85 -10.01
C GLY A 96 -0.89 19.78 -9.16
N ASP A 97 0.28 19.32 -9.65
CA ASP A 97 1.16 18.32 -9.03
C ASP A 97 1.92 18.85 -7.80
N TRP A 98 2.04 18.02 -6.76
CA TRP A 98 2.73 18.30 -5.50
C TRP A 98 4.16 17.70 -5.43
N ASP A 99 4.99 18.32 -4.60
CA ASP A 99 6.20 17.75 -4.01
C ASP A 99 5.81 17.08 -2.68
N LYS A 100 5.78 15.74 -2.69
CA LYS A 100 5.23 14.93 -1.59
C LYS A 100 6.02 15.10 -0.29
N ASP A 101 7.35 15.25 -0.36
CA ASP A 101 8.22 15.35 0.82
C ASP A 101 8.00 16.70 1.54
N LYS A 102 7.91 17.79 0.77
CA LYS A 102 7.59 19.12 1.33
C LYS A 102 6.18 19.20 1.86
N LEU A 103 5.23 18.55 1.19
CA LEU A 103 3.84 18.52 1.62
C LEU A 103 3.70 17.79 2.96
N ALA A 104 4.33 16.63 3.11
CA ALA A 104 4.34 15.86 4.35
C ALA A 104 4.94 16.67 5.51
N LEU A 105 6.12 17.27 5.32
CA LEU A 105 6.76 18.10 6.35
C LEU A 105 5.86 19.29 6.78
N LEU A 106 5.20 19.92 5.80
CA LEU A 106 4.29 21.03 6.06
C LEU A 106 3.01 20.59 6.78
N MET A 107 2.50 19.38 6.51
CA MET A 107 1.37 18.81 7.24
C MET A 107 1.73 18.50 8.70
N THR A 108 2.91 17.92 8.94
CA THR A 108 3.41 17.64 10.31
C THR A 108 3.55 18.92 11.13
N ASP A 109 4.10 19.98 10.53
CA ASP A 109 4.21 21.29 11.16
C ASP A 109 2.84 21.87 11.55
N LEU A 110 1.82 21.66 10.72
CA LEU A 110 0.47 22.16 10.97
C LEU A 110 -0.28 21.33 12.01
N GLN A 111 -0.08 20.01 12.05
CA GLN A 111 -0.65 19.15 13.12
C GLN A 111 -0.05 19.46 14.50
N ALA A 112 1.20 19.91 14.55
CA ALA A 112 1.83 20.36 15.79
C ALA A 112 1.31 21.73 16.28
N SER A 113 0.46 22.41 15.50
CA SER A 113 -0.17 23.69 15.86
C SER A 113 -1.64 23.50 16.26
N ASP A 114 -2.19 24.43 17.05
CA ASP A 114 -3.62 24.44 17.45
C ASP A 114 -4.59 24.80 16.28
N LEU A 115 -4.15 24.64 15.03
CA LEU A 115 -4.91 25.04 13.85
C LEU A 115 -5.83 23.90 13.36
N ASP A 116 -7.10 24.24 13.09
CA ASP A 116 -8.05 23.29 12.49
C ASP A 116 -7.63 22.94 11.06
N VAL A 117 -7.12 21.73 10.87
CA VAL A 117 -6.52 21.26 9.61
C VAL A 117 -7.57 21.10 8.50
N SER A 118 -8.86 21.02 8.82
CA SER A 118 -9.95 21.02 7.83
C SER A 118 -9.98 22.29 6.97
N LEU A 119 -9.38 23.39 7.44
CA LEU A 119 -9.24 24.65 6.71
C LEU A 119 -8.25 24.55 5.53
N THR A 120 -7.39 23.54 5.51
CA THR A 120 -6.46 23.26 4.39
C THR A 120 -7.17 22.60 3.20
N GLY A 121 -8.42 22.14 3.43
CA GLY A 121 -9.23 21.42 2.46
C GLY A 121 -8.97 19.91 2.44
N PHE A 122 -7.97 19.39 3.17
CA PHE A 122 -7.75 17.95 3.37
C PHE A 122 -8.66 17.38 4.46
N ASP A 123 -9.08 16.13 4.30
CA ASP A 123 -9.75 15.37 5.38
C ASP A 123 -8.73 14.61 6.25
N GLU A 124 -9.16 14.16 7.44
CA GLU A 124 -8.28 13.47 8.40
C GLU A 124 -7.64 12.21 7.82
N ASP A 125 -8.37 11.49 6.94
CA ASP A 125 -7.90 10.28 6.29
C ASP A 125 -6.83 10.59 5.22
N GLU A 126 -7.00 11.63 4.40
CA GLU A 126 -6.03 12.11 3.42
C GLU A 126 -4.71 12.55 4.09
N ILE A 127 -4.80 13.17 5.28
CA ILE A 127 -3.63 13.62 6.04
C ILE A 127 -2.88 12.42 6.62
N SER A 128 -3.59 11.45 7.21
CA SER A 128 -2.99 10.21 7.69
C SER A 128 -2.28 9.47 6.55
N ASN A 129 -2.87 9.46 5.35
CA ASN A 129 -2.29 8.84 4.16
C ASN A 129 -1.04 9.56 3.62
N LEU A 130 -0.96 10.89 3.79
CA LEU A 130 0.19 11.70 3.39
C LEU A 130 1.37 11.59 4.35
N LEU A 131 1.09 11.23 5.61
CA LEU A 131 2.06 11.12 6.69
C LEU A 131 2.52 9.68 6.95
N ALA A 132 1.83 8.67 6.42
CA ALA A 132 2.27 7.28 6.47
C ALA A 132 3.58 7.11 5.70
N THR A 133 4.71 7.18 6.40
CA THR A 133 6.03 6.83 5.88
C THR A 133 6.24 5.31 5.95
N GLU A 134 7.23 4.81 5.20
CA GLU A 134 7.65 3.40 5.23
C GLU A 134 8.05 2.91 6.65
N ASP A 135 8.27 3.82 7.60
CA ASP A 135 8.76 3.56 8.96
C ASP A 135 7.69 3.16 9.99
N ASP A 136 6.39 3.26 9.68
CA ASP A 136 5.32 2.93 10.67
C ASP A 136 4.96 1.44 10.73
N THR A 137 5.39 0.65 9.75
CA THR A 137 5.11 -0.79 9.74
C THR A 137 6.12 -1.55 10.60
N HIS A 138 5.62 -2.48 11.40
CA HIS A 138 6.43 -3.24 12.33
C HIS A 138 5.94 -4.68 12.43
N ASP A 139 6.86 -5.59 12.75
CA ASP A 139 6.51 -6.95 13.09
C ASP A 139 5.75 -6.99 14.42
N ASP A 140 4.75 -7.86 14.53
CA ASP A 140 4.09 -8.20 15.78
C ASP A 140 4.84 -9.32 16.53
N ASP A 141 4.48 -9.52 17.81
CA ASP A 141 5.00 -10.58 18.67
C ASP A 141 4.01 -11.75 18.83
N PHE A 142 3.11 -11.96 17.85
CA PHE A 142 2.05 -12.98 17.95
C PHE A 142 2.62 -14.41 17.97
N ASP A 143 2.20 -15.21 18.96
CA ASP A 143 2.65 -16.60 19.14
C ASP A 143 1.85 -17.58 18.27
N VAL A 144 2.27 -17.72 17.01
CA VAL A 144 1.66 -18.63 16.02
C VAL A 144 1.71 -20.09 16.47
N ASP A 145 2.81 -20.53 17.08
CA ASP A 145 3.01 -21.93 17.51
C ASP A 145 1.98 -22.32 18.57
N SER A 146 1.81 -21.47 19.60
CA SER A 146 0.84 -21.66 20.68
C SER A 146 -0.61 -21.73 20.16
N GLU A 147 -0.93 -20.95 19.13
CA GLU A 147 -2.27 -20.99 18.53
C GLU A 147 -2.50 -22.28 17.71
N LEU A 148 -1.48 -22.77 17.00
CA LEU A 148 -1.58 -24.00 16.18
C LEU A 148 -1.73 -25.29 17.01
N ASP A 149 -1.29 -25.27 18.28
CA ASP A 149 -1.49 -26.35 19.25
C ASP A 149 -2.96 -26.50 19.66
N LYS A 150 -3.80 -25.48 19.45
CA LYS A 150 -5.23 -25.51 19.78
C LYS A 150 -6.03 -26.28 18.72
N PRO A 151 -7.16 -26.91 19.08
CA PRO A 151 -8.04 -27.52 18.10
C PRO A 151 -8.74 -26.43 17.26
N PRO A 152 -8.91 -26.63 15.94
CA PRO A 152 -9.51 -25.61 15.09
C PRO A 152 -10.99 -25.42 15.39
N PHE A 153 -11.42 -24.18 15.50
CA PHE A 153 -12.82 -23.77 15.48
C PHE A 153 -13.33 -23.57 14.05
N SER A 154 -12.49 -22.98 13.20
CA SER A 154 -12.82 -22.74 11.79
C SER A 154 -13.10 -24.06 11.05
N LYS A 155 -13.86 -23.95 9.96
CA LYS A 155 -14.19 -25.05 9.07
C LYS A 155 -14.10 -24.58 7.62
N SER A 156 -13.83 -25.52 6.73
CA SER A 156 -13.88 -25.25 5.28
C SER A 156 -15.22 -24.63 4.90
N GLY A 157 -15.15 -23.53 4.16
CA GLY A 157 -16.29 -22.72 3.75
C GLY A 157 -16.65 -21.60 4.72
N ASP A 158 -16.05 -21.48 5.91
CA ASP A 158 -16.30 -20.35 6.80
C ASP A 158 -15.79 -19.04 6.19
N LEU A 159 -16.61 -18.00 6.25
CA LEU A 159 -16.24 -16.64 5.82
C LEU A 159 -16.16 -15.73 7.04
N TRP A 160 -14.94 -15.37 7.43
CA TRP A 160 -14.66 -14.47 8.53
C TRP A 160 -14.67 -13.01 8.08
N HIS A 161 -15.33 -12.16 8.85
CA HIS A 161 -15.23 -10.70 8.76
C HIS A 161 -14.38 -10.21 9.93
N LEU A 162 -13.27 -9.56 9.61
CA LEU A 162 -12.25 -9.09 10.54
C LEU A 162 -12.15 -7.57 10.42
N GLY A 163 -13.08 -6.83 11.04
CA GLY A 163 -13.21 -5.39 10.82
C GLY A 163 -13.50 -5.07 9.37
N LYS A 164 -12.55 -4.45 8.66
CA LYS A 164 -12.65 -4.15 7.22
C LYS A 164 -12.20 -5.31 6.32
N HIS A 165 -11.49 -6.30 6.86
CA HIS A 165 -10.93 -7.42 6.11
C HIS A 165 -11.91 -8.59 6.03
N THR A 166 -11.71 -9.46 5.04
CA THR A 166 -12.47 -10.71 4.89
C THR A 166 -11.53 -11.87 4.66
N LEU A 167 -11.72 -12.96 5.40
CA LEU A 167 -10.94 -14.20 5.29
C LEU A 167 -11.88 -15.36 4.97
N LEU A 168 -11.59 -16.14 3.94
CA LEU A 168 -12.31 -17.37 3.63
C LEU A 168 -11.44 -18.59 3.95
N CYS A 169 -11.99 -19.54 4.72
CA CYS A 169 -11.40 -20.88 4.80
C CYS A 169 -11.73 -21.65 3.51
N GLY A 170 -10.85 -21.59 2.52
CA GLY A 170 -11.17 -21.93 1.12
C GLY A 170 -9.99 -22.42 0.29
N ASP A 171 -10.30 -22.89 -0.92
CA ASP A 171 -9.32 -23.45 -1.85
C ASP A 171 -9.10 -22.47 -3.01
N ALA A 172 -7.91 -21.90 -3.10
CA ALA A 172 -7.53 -20.96 -4.16
C ALA A 172 -7.57 -21.55 -5.58
N THR A 173 -7.68 -22.86 -5.74
CA THR A 173 -7.87 -23.49 -7.05
C THR A 173 -9.32 -23.47 -7.53
N LYS A 174 -10.27 -23.03 -6.70
CA LYS A 174 -11.71 -23.08 -6.96
C LYS A 174 -12.29 -21.70 -7.24
N THR A 175 -12.94 -21.55 -8.39
CA THR A 175 -13.62 -20.30 -8.77
C THR A 175 -14.73 -19.94 -7.77
N GLU A 176 -15.41 -20.94 -7.18
CA GLU A 176 -16.45 -20.72 -6.18
C GLU A 176 -15.91 -20.06 -4.91
N SER A 177 -14.65 -20.30 -4.55
CA SER A 177 -14.01 -19.66 -3.39
C SER A 177 -13.83 -18.16 -3.62
N TYR A 178 -13.42 -17.74 -4.83
CA TYR A 178 -13.30 -16.31 -5.17
C TYR A 178 -14.67 -15.64 -5.25
N GLN A 179 -15.68 -16.31 -5.83
CA GLN A 179 -17.04 -15.78 -5.86
C GLN A 179 -17.59 -15.57 -4.45
N LYS A 180 -17.30 -16.49 -3.52
CA LYS A 180 -17.73 -16.35 -2.12
C LYS A 180 -16.98 -15.25 -1.38
N LEU A 181 -15.67 -15.10 -1.62
CA LEU A 181 -14.83 -14.11 -0.95
C LEU A 181 -15.08 -12.67 -1.45
N LEU A 182 -15.21 -12.50 -2.76
CA LEU A 182 -15.19 -11.19 -3.42
C LEU A 182 -16.55 -10.79 -4.01
N GLY A 183 -17.45 -11.74 -4.27
CA GLY A 183 -18.61 -11.50 -5.12
C GLY A 183 -18.18 -10.98 -6.49
N ASP A 184 -18.75 -9.85 -6.92
CA ASP A 184 -18.40 -9.20 -8.18
C ASP A 184 -17.23 -8.21 -8.07
N HIS A 185 -16.72 -7.99 -6.84
CA HIS A 185 -15.65 -7.02 -6.58
C HIS A 185 -14.33 -7.46 -7.21
N LYS A 186 -13.56 -6.48 -7.72
CA LYS A 186 -12.22 -6.69 -8.29
C LYS A 186 -11.17 -6.01 -7.44
N VAL A 187 -10.07 -6.72 -7.17
CA VAL A 187 -9.01 -6.23 -6.27
C VAL A 187 -7.98 -5.36 -6.98
N ASN A 188 -7.38 -4.42 -6.25
CA ASN A 188 -6.38 -3.47 -6.77
C ASN A 188 -4.95 -4.03 -6.73
N LEU A 189 -4.70 -5.05 -5.92
CA LEU A 189 -3.40 -5.70 -5.79
C LEU A 189 -3.56 -7.17 -5.42
N VAL A 190 -2.65 -8.00 -5.90
CA VAL A 190 -2.39 -9.33 -5.36
C VAL A 190 -0.99 -9.37 -4.77
N LEU A 191 -0.87 -9.80 -3.52
CA LEU A 191 0.41 -10.08 -2.86
C LEU A 191 0.27 -11.44 -2.20
N THR A 192 1.08 -12.42 -2.62
CA THR A 192 0.86 -13.80 -2.19
C THR A 192 2.12 -14.66 -2.17
N ASP A 193 2.08 -15.70 -1.34
CA ASP A 193 3.16 -16.64 -1.08
C ASP A 193 2.64 -18.10 -1.18
N PRO A 194 2.45 -18.63 -2.39
CA PRO A 194 1.93 -19.99 -2.59
C PRO A 194 2.92 -21.05 -2.06
N PRO A 195 2.46 -22.30 -1.79
CA PRO A 195 3.37 -23.40 -1.43
C PRO A 195 4.50 -23.57 -2.45
N TYR A 196 5.70 -23.92 -1.97
CA TYR A 196 6.94 -23.97 -2.77
C TYR A 196 7.29 -25.36 -3.30
N ASN A 197 6.50 -26.37 -2.97
CA ASN A 197 6.72 -27.77 -3.36
C ASN A 197 8.03 -28.37 -2.83
N VAL A 198 8.52 -27.90 -1.69
CA VAL A 198 9.84 -28.28 -1.12
C VAL A 198 9.77 -29.35 -0.01
N ASP A 199 8.60 -29.97 0.20
CA ASP A 199 8.26 -30.88 1.31
C ASP A 199 8.67 -30.30 2.66
N TYR A 200 8.25 -29.07 2.93
CA TYR A 200 8.54 -28.41 4.19
C TYR A 200 7.83 -29.12 5.36
N GLN A 201 8.61 -29.43 6.41
CA GLN A 201 8.13 -30.07 7.63
C GLN A 201 8.62 -29.28 8.86
N SER A 202 7.69 -28.86 9.72
CA SER A 202 8.00 -28.33 11.05
C SER A 202 7.27 -29.13 12.14
N LYS A 203 7.53 -28.80 13.41
CA LYS A 203 6.79 -29.39 14.54
C LYS A 203 5.29 -29.11 14.48
N ALA A 204 4.89 -27.99 13.90
CA ALA A 204 3.48 -27.62 13.71
C ALA A 204 2.81 -28.32 12.51
N GLY A 205 3.55 -29.09 11.71
CA GLY A 205 3.00 -29.94 10.67
C GLY A 205 3.65 -29.76 9.29
N LYS A 206 2.95 -30.27 8.27
CA LYS A 206 3.33 -30.14 6.86
C LYS A 206 2.47 -29.07 6.18
N ILE A 207 3.08 -28.29 5.29
CA ILE A 207 2.32 -27.38 4.42
C ILE A 207 1.51 -28.22 3.43
N LYS A 208 0.20 -27.95 3.34
CA LYS A 208 -0.67 -28.66 2.38
C LYS A 208 -0.24 -28.33 0.95
N ASN A 209 -0.24 -29.35 0.09
CA ASN A 209 0.15 -29.24 -1.33
C ASN A 209 1.62 -28.88 -1.60
N ASP A 210 2.50 -28.97 -0.59
CA ASP A 210 3.94 -28.64 -0.69
C ASP A 210 4.83 -29.84 -1.08
N HIS A 211 4.25 -30.95 -1.54
CA HIS A 211 4.98 -32.09 -2.09
C HIS A 211 4.17 -32.82 -3.17
N GLN A 212 4.42 -32.44 -4.42
CA GLN A 212 3.70 -32.86 -5.61
C GLN A 212 4.70 -33.14 -6.74
N THR A 213 4.30 -34.01 -7.67
CA THR A 213 5.03 -34.16 -8.94
C THR A 213 4.99 -32.85 -9.73
N ASN A 214 6.05 -32.54 -10.47
CA ASN A 214 6.19 -31.34 -11.28
C ASN A 214 4.91 -30.95 -12.05
N ASP A 215 4.32 -31.86 -12.83
CA ASP A 215 3.10 -31.57 -13.60
C ASP A 215 1.89 -31.22 -12.74
N LYS A 216 1.69 -31.91 -11.61
CA LYS A 216 0.59 -31.61 -10.68
C LYS A 216 0.77 -30.26 -10.01
N PHE A 217 2.01 -29.93 -9.63
CA PHE A 217 2.31 -28.65 -9.02
C PHE A 217 2.09 -27.49 -10.00
N TYR A 218 2.53 -27.63 -11.25
CA TYR A 218 2.21 -26.67 -12.30
C TYR A 218 0.69 -26.49 -12.49
N GLN A 219 -0.08 -27.58 -12.57
CA GLN A 219 -1.54 -27.49 -12.74
C GLN A 219 -2.23 -26.82 -11.54
N PHE A 220 -1.74 -27.08 -10.33
CA PHE A 220 -2.17 -26.40 -9.11
C PHE A 220 -1.93 -24.89 -9.20
N LEU A 221 -0.70 -24.47 -9.52
CA LEU A 221 -0.35 -23.05 -9.69
C LEU A 221 -1.17 -22.40 -10.81
N LEU A 222 -1.32 -23.07 -11.95
CA LEU A 222 -2.08 -22.55 -13.09
C LEU A 222 -3.53 -22.29 -12.72
N ALA A 223 -4.19 -23.24 -12.06
CA ALA A 223 -5.58 -23.09 -11.62
C ALA A 223 -5.73 -21.89 -10.66
N ALA A 224 -4.86 -21.79 -9.66
CA ALA A 224 -4.88 -20.67 -8.71
C ALA A 224 -4.63 -19.32 -9.40
N PHE A 225 -3.61 -19.24 -10.27
CA PHE A 225 -3.26 -18.01 -10.97
C PHE A 225 -4.34 -17.58 -11.97
N GLN A 226 -5.04 -18.50 -12.61
CA GLN A 226 -6.18 -18.17 -13.48
C GLN A 226 -7.33 -17.53 -12.69
N ASN A 227 -7.69 -18.08 -11.53
CA ASN A 227 -8.72 -17.49 -10.69
C ASN A 227 -8.27 -16.12 -10.14
N THR A 228 -7.01 -16.00 -9.72
CA THR A 228 -6.42 -14.73 -9.28
C THR A 228 -6.44 -13.67 -10.40
N ASN A 229 -6.11 -14.03 -11.64
CA ASN A 229 -6.17 -13.12 -12.79
C ASN A 229 -7.59 -12.58 -13.01
N GLN A 230 -8.60 -13.45 -12.88
CA GLN A 230 -10.00 -13.08 -13.00
C GLN A 230 -10.46 -12.16 -11.86
N ALA A 231 -9.93 -12.33 -10.66
CA ALA A 231 -10.27 -11.52 -9.49
C ALA A 231 -9.67 -10.11 -9.52
N MET A 232 -8.61 -9.89 -10.31
CA MET A 232 -7.91 -8.60 -10.41
C MET A 232 -8.64 -7.58 -11.29
N ALA A 233 -8.60 -6.32 -10.85
CA ALA A 233 -8.89 -5.18 -11.71
C ALA A 233 -7.91 -5.11 -12.89
N ASN A 234 -8.27 -4.40 -13.95
CA ASN A 234 -7.45 -4.34 -15.17
C ASN A 234 -6.17 -3.52 -15.01
N ASP A 235 -6.06 -2.74 -13.95
CA ASP A 235 -4.92 -1.89 -13.60
C ASP A 235 -4.18 -2.36 -12.33
N ALA A 236 -4.50 -3.55 -11.84
CA ALA A 236 -3.90 -4.13 -10.64
C ALA A 236 -2.54 -4.78 -10.92
N SER A 237 -1.62 -4.61 -9.97
CA SER A 237 -0.34 -5.32 -9.91
C SER A 237 -0.48 -6.66 -9.18
N ILE A 238 0.45 -7.58 -9.44
CA ILE A 238 0.60 -8.85 -8.72
C ILE A 238 2.07 -9.08 -8.32
N TYR A 239 2.24 -9.54 -7.09
CA TYR A 239 3.50 -9.98 -6.50
C TYR A 239 3.37 -11.42 -5.99
N VAL A 240 4.29 -12.30 -6.42
CA VAL A 240 4.26 -13.73 -6.05
C VAL A 240 5.62 -14.16 -5.53
N PHE A 241 5.70 -14.41 -4.22
CA PHE A 241 6.87 -15.06 -3.61
C PHE A 241 6.94 -16.51 -4.08
N HIS A 242 8.16 -17.03 -4.30
CA HIS A 242 8.38 -18.41 -4.72
C HIS A 242 9.75 -18.94 -4.30
N ALA A 243 9.93 -20.26 -4.33
CA ALA A 243 11.25 -20.87 -4.30
C ALA A 243 11.90 -20.84 -5.69
N ASP A 244 13.16 -20.42 -5.77
CA ASP A 244 13.91 -20.37 -7.04
C ASP A 244 14.05 -21.75 -7.69
N THR A 245 14.12 -22.82 -6.90
CA THR A 245 14.15 -24.21 -7.38
C THR A 245 12.91 -24.61 -8.19
N GLU A 246 11.77 -23.98 -7.92
CA GLU A 246 10.52 -24.17 -8.68
C GLU A 246 10.22 -22.99 -9.62
N GLY A 247 11.18 -22.09 -9.84
CA GLY A 247 11.00 -20.87 -10.62
C GLY A 247 10.47 -21.11 -12.04
N LEU A 248 10.79 -22.25 -12.66
CA LEU A 248 10.22 -22.62 -13.97
C LEU A 248 8.69 -22.82 -13.90
N ASN A 249 8.20 -23.53 -12.89
CA ASN A 249 6.77 -23.81 -12.74
C ASN A 249 5.98 -22.54 -12.43
N PHE A 250 6.49 -21.72 -11.51
CA PHE A 250 5.89 -20.43 -11.20
C PHE A 250 5.83 -19.52 -12.43
N ARG A 251 6.93 -19.35 -13.17
CA ARG A 251 6.96 -18.48 -14.37
C ARG A 251 6.04 -18.99 -15.48
N ARG A 252 6.03 -20.30 -15.73
CA ARG A 252 5.16 -20.91 -16.75
C ARG A 252 3.68 -20.72 -16.38
N ALA A 253 3.29 -21.10 -15.17
CA ALA A 253 1.91 -20.94 -14.71
C ALA A 253 1.47 -19.47 -14.72
N PHE A 254 2.35 -18.55 -14.30
CA PHE A 254 2.07 -17.12 -14.28
C PHE A 254 1.79 -16.58 -15.70
N GLN A 255 2.64 -16.92 -16.67
CA GLN A 255 2.46 -16.51 -18.06
C GLN A 255 1.22 -17.14 -18.71
N ASP A 256 0.98 -18.43 -18.47
CA ASP A 256 -0.14 -19.19 -19.03
C ASP A 256 -1.49 -18.78 -18.42
N ALA A 257 -1.49 -18.28 -17.18
CA ALA A 257 -2.66 -17.69 -16.53
C ALA A 257 -3.04 -16.30 -17.07
N GLY A 258 -2.26 -15.73 -18.00
CA GLY A 258 -2.57 -14.45 -18.63
C GLY A 258 -1.91 -13.24 -17.97
N PHE A 259 -0.84 -13.44 -17.21
CA PHE A 259 -0.05 -12.33 -16.68
C PHE A 259 1.13 -11.96 -17.58
N TYR A 260 1.42 -10.67 -17.64
CA TYR A 260 2.67 -10.12 -18.12
C TYR A 260 3.67 -10.12 -16.98
N LEU A 261 4.78 -10.85 -17.14
CA LEU A 261 5.88 -10.87 -16.19
C LEU A 261 6.80 -9.70 -16.46
N SER A 262 6.72 -8.66 -15.63
CA SER A 262 7.56 -7.46 -15.76
C SER A 262 8.97 -7.67 -15.24
N GLY A 263 9.11 -8.44 -14.16
CA GLY A 263 10.39 -8.62 -13.51
C GLY A 263 10.36 -9.62 -12.37
N CYS A 264 11.52 -9.81 -11.75
CA CYS A 264 11.68 -10.62 -10.55
C CYS A 264 12.43 -9.79 -9.53
N CYS A 265 11.74 -9.38 -8.47
CA CYS A 265 12.38 -8.79 -7.30
C CYS A 265 12.99 -9.89 -6.44
N ILE A 266 13.88 -9.51 -5.52
CA ILE A 266 14.64 -10.39 -4.67
C ILE A 266 14.59 -9.82 -3.27
N TRP A 267 13.92 -10.52 -2.35
CA TRP A 267 14.05 -10.26 -0.94
C TRP A 267 15.40 -10.82 -0.45
N LYS A 268 16.35 -9.95 -0.12
CA LYS A 268 17.63 -10.29 0.48
C LYS A 268 17.51 -10.25 2.01
N LYS A 269 17.88 -11.37 2.64
CA LYS A 269 17.84 -11.57 4.09
C LYS A 269 19.17 -11.12 4.72
N GLN A 270 19.11 -10.72 5.98
CA GLN A 270 20.29 -10.34 6.77
C GLN A 270 21.25 -11.49 7.06
N SER A 271 20.78 -12.74 6.95
CA SER A 271 21.55 -13.94 7.27
C SER A 271 21.23 -15.11 6.36
N LEU A 272 22.18 -16.04 6.26
CA LEU A 272 22.04 -17.27 5.47
C LEU A 272 20.99 -18.21 6.10
N VAL A 273 20.27 -18.91 5.23
CA VAL A 273 19.49 -20.10 5.55
C VAL A 273 20.35 -21.30 5.16
N LEU A 274 20.81 -22.02 6.18
CA LEU A 274 21.69 -23.17 5.99
C LEU A 274 20.89 -24.39 5.49
N GLY A 275 21.40 -25.02 4.44
CA GLY A 275 20.90 -26.24 3.85
C GLY A 275 22.05 -27.17 3.44
N ARG A 276 21.71 -28.28 2.78
CA ARG A 276 22.68 -29.31 2.35
C ARG A 276 23.45 -28.94 1.08
N SER A 277 23.04 -27.88 0.39
CA SER A 277 23.68 -27.38 -0.83
C SER A 277 25.03 -26.73 -0.50
N PRO A 278 26.03 -26.77 -1.41
CA PRO A 278 27.25 -25.97 -1.28
C PRO A 278 26.99 -24.46 -1.21
N TYR A 279 25.94 -23.98 -1.89
CA TYR A 279 25.47 -22.60 -1.81
C TYR A 279 24.29 -22.49 -0.85
N GLN A 280 24.43 -21.61 0.14
CA GLN A 280 23.40 -21.33 1.14
C GLN A 280 22.46 -20.23 0.64
N TRP A 281 21.17 -20.37 0.92
CA TRP A 281 20.18 -19.38 0.50
C TRP A 281 20.31 -18.12 1.37
N GLN A 282 20.26 -16.95 0.74
CA GLN A 282 20.18 -15.66 1.45
C GLN A 282 19.05 -14.79 0.90
N HIS A 283 18.22 -15.34 0.03
CA HIS A 283 17.20 -14.58 -0.64
C HIS A 283 15.97 -15.42 -0.97
N GLU A 284 14.87 -14.73 -1.26
CA GLU A 284 13.68 -15.29 -1.90
C GLU A 284 13.28 -14.43 -3.10
N PRO A 285 13.03 -15.04 -4.27
CA PRO A 285 12.55 -14.30 -5.43
C PRO A 285 11.05 -13.99 -5.34
N VAL A 286 10.66 -12.85 -5.92
CA VAL A 286 9.29 -12.35 -5.99
C VAL A 286 8.98 -11.98 -7.43
N LEU A 287 8.07 -12.70 -8.08
CA LEU A 287 7.60 -12.32 -9.41
C LEU A 287 6.79 -11.04 -9.31
N TYR A 288 7.02 -10.09 -10.22
CA TYR A 288 6.25 -8.85 -10.33
C TYR A 288 5.66 -8.73 -11.74
N GLY A 289 4.38 -8.38 -11.82
CA GLY A 289 3.69 -8.21 -13.09
C GLY A 289 2.26 -7.68 -12.95
N TRP A 290 1.50 -7.80 -14.03
CA TRP A 290 0.09 -7.41 -14.13
C TRP A 290 -0.58 -8.23 -15.25
N LYS A 291 -1.86 -8.00 -15.53
CA LYS A 291 -2.57 -8.72 -16.62
C LYS A 291 -2.00 -8.36 -17.99
N LYS A 292 -1.87 -9.32 -18.92
CA LYS A 292 -1.31 -9.07 -20.27
C LYS A 292 -2.02 -7.96 -21.03
N ASP A 293 -3.34 -7.92 -20.92
CA ASP A 293 -4.19 -6.92 -21.58
C ASP A 293 -4.54 -5.74 -20.65
N GLY A 294 -3.84 -5.63 -19.52
CA GLY A 294 -4.03 -4.61 -18.50
C GLY A 294 -2.88 -3.61 -18.45
N LYS A 295 -2.97 -2.74 -17.43
CA LYS A 295 -1.89 -1.83 -17.02
C LYS A 295 -1.56 -2.10 -15.55
N HIS A 296 -0.60 -1.35 -15.02
CA HIS A 296 -0.33 -1.33 -13.59
C HIS A 296 -0.30 0.13 -13.12
N GLU A 297 -0.69 0.35 -11.88
CA GLU A 297 -0.51 1.64 -11.20
C GLU A 297 0.72 1.60 -10.29
N TRP A 298 1.38 2.73 -10.12
CA TRP A 298 2.60 2.89 -9.34
C TRP A 298 2.56 4.20 -8.57
N TYR A 299 2.64 4.13 -7.24
CA TYR A 299 2.33 5.25 -6.35
C TYR A 299 3.56 5.84 -5.64
N THR A 300 4.73 5.28 -5.91
CA THR A 300 6.02 5.73 -5.38
C THR A 300 6.93 6.32 -6.47
N GLY A 301 8.21 6.56 -6.15
CA GLY A 301 9.19 7.23 -6.99
C GLY A 301 9.79 6.35 -8.09
N ARG A 302 11.06 6.66 -8.41
CA ARG A 302 11.88 5.94 -9.40
C ARG A 302 13.17 5.36 -8.80
N LYS A 303 13.22 5.21 -7.48
CA LYS A 303 14.42 4.77 -6.74
C LYS A 303 14.31 3.32 -6.26
N GLU A 304 13.11 2.75 -6.36
CA GLU A 304 12.77 1.40 -5.96
C GLU A 304 13.52 0.42 -6.85
N SER A 305 14.21 -0.51 -6.20
CA SER A 305 15.07 -1.46 -6.86
C SER A 305 14.47 -2.86 -6.83
N THR A 306 15.01 -3.77 -7.64
CA THR A 306 14.65 -5.19 -7.60
C THR A 306 15.25 -5.93 -6.41
N ILE A 307 16.08 -5.29 -5.58
CA ILE A 307 16.64 -5.89 -4.36
C ILE A 307 15.99 -5.23 -3.16
N TRP A 308 15.34 -6.03 -2.33
CA TRP A 308 14.63 -5.59 -1.13
C TRP A 308 15.34 -6.15 0.08
N GLU A 309 15.88 -5.28 0.93
CA GLU A 309 16.62 -5.67 2.12
C GLU A 309 15.72 -5.53 3.35
N PHE A 310 15.19 -6.66 3.82
CA PHE A 310 14.35 -6.72 5.01
C PHE A 310 14.82 -7.86 5.90
N ASP A 311 14.93 -7.61 7.20
CA ASP A 311 15.33 -8.60 8.16
C ASP A 311 14.20 -9.61 8.37
N ARG A 312 14.56 -10.89 8.59
CA ARG A 312 13.60 -11.87 9.09
C ARG A 312 13.08 -11.47 10.49
N PRO A 313 11.83 -11.85 10.86
CA PRO A 313 11.29 -11.53 12.18
C PRO A 313 12.15 -12.12 13.30
N LYS A 314 12.29 -11.41 14.42
CA LYS A 314 13.15 -11.82 15.55
C LYS A 314 12.61 -13.05 16.29
N GLN A 315 11.29 -13.25 16.33
CA GLN A 315 10.63 -14.41 16.93
C GLN A 315 10.13 -15.35 15.84
N SER A 316 10.86 -16.44 15.64
CA SER A 316 10.42 -17.59 14.82
C SER A 316 11.22 -18.84 15.21
N LYS A 317 11.38 -19.09 16.51
CA LYS A 317 12.24 -20.21 16.96
C LYS A 317 11.73 -21.57 16.43
N GLU A 318 10.42 -21.71 16.19
CA GLU A 318 9.84 -22.98 15.71
C GLU A 318 9.06 -22.87 14.37
N HIS A 319 8.73 -21.65 13.90
CA HIS A 319 8.09 -21.41 12.59
C HIS A 319 8.90 -20.52 11.59
N PRO A 320 9.62 -21.11 10.62
CA PRO A 320 10.51 -20.40 9.68
C PRO A 320 9.86 -19.64 8.53
N THR A 321 8.54 -19.62 8.38
CA THR A 321 7.87 -19.23 7.12
C THR A 321 7.07 -17.93 7.19
N MET A 322 6.97 -17.29 8.36
CA MET A 322 6.29 -16.00 8.46
C MET A 322 7.10 -14.90 7.77
N LYS A 323 6.48 -14.22 6.80
CA LYS A 323 7.08 -13.06 6.14
C LYS A 323 7.02 -11.84 7.08
N PRO A 324 8.10 -11.02 7.14
CA PRO A 324 8.08 -9.75 7.85
C PRO A 324 6.96 -8.84 7.37
N ILE A 325 6.29 -8.17 8.28
CA ILE A 325 5.22 -7.23 7.94
C ILE A 325 5.75 -6.05 7.09
N PRO A 326 6.90 -5.42 7.42
CA PRO A 326 7.46 -4.35 6.60
C PRO A 326 7.79 -4.77 5.16
N LEU A 327 8.25 -6.02 4.97
CA LEU A 327 8.53 -6.58 3.64
C LEU A 327 7.26 -6.63 2.78
N LEU A 328 6.11 -7.00 3.38
CA LEU A 328 4.84 -7.12 2.67
C LEU A 328 4.19 -5.74 2.46
N ALA A 329 4.33 -4.83 3.42
CA ALA A 329 3.85 -3.47 3.31
C ALA A 329 4.51 -2.70 2.16
N TYR A 330 5.80 -2.95 1.90
CA TYR A 330 6.56 -2.28 0.85
C TYR A 330 5.90 -2.36 -0.55
N PRO A 331 5.67 -3.55 -1.15
CA PRO A 331 4.98 -3.66 -2.43
C PRO A 331 3.51 -3.24 -2.36
N ILE A 332 2.84 -3.33 -1.20
CA ILE A 332 1.47 -2.82 -1.00
C ILE A 332 1.44 -1.31 -1.23
N MET A 333 2.32 -0.57 -0.57
CA MET A 333 2.38 0.90 -0.67
C MET A 333 2.86 1.37 -2.04
N ASN A 334 3.75 0.60 -2.69
CA ASN A 334 4.23 0.93 -4.04
C ASN A 334 3.14 0.82 -5.12
N SER A 335 2.20 -0.13 -4.96
CA SER A 335 1.20 -0.46 -5.98
C SER A 335 -0.23 -0.10 -5.60
N THR A 336 -0.48 0.49 -4.43
CA THR A 336 -1.83 0.90 -4.01
C THR A 336 -1.85 2.18 -3.18
N MET A 337 -2.99 2.88 -3.20
CA MET A 337 -3.33 3.91 -2.21
C MET A 337 -4.03 3.28 -0.99
N SER A 338 -4.19 4.04 0.08
CA SER A 338 -5.02 3.62 1.21
C SER A 338 -6.45 3.32 0.78
N ASN A 339 -7.15 2.48 1.54
CA ASN A 339 -8.47 1.93 1.25
C ASN A 339 -8.56 1.07 -0.03
N CYS A 340 -7.48 0.92 -0.80
CA CYS A 340 -7.43 -0.08 -1.86
C CYS A 340 -7.52 -1.50 -1.30
N THR A 341 -7.91 -2.42 -2.18
CA THR A 341 -8.14 -3.83 -1.85
C THR A 341 -6.98 -4.71 -2.29
N VAL A 342 -6.49 -5.54 -1.38
CA VAL A 342 -5.36 -6.46 -1.55
C VAL A 342 -5.88 -7.89 -1.38
N LEU A 343 -5.54 -8.76 -2.33
CA LEU A 343 -5.87 -10.18 -2.29
C LEU A 343 -4.65 -11.02 -1.95
N ASP A 344 -4.80 -11.91 -0.98
CA ASP A 344 -3.86 -13.00 -0.72
C ASP A 344 -4.58 -14.36 -0.73
N PRO A 345 -4.48 -15.15 -1.82
CA PRO A 345 -5.11 -16.46 -1.90
C PRO A 345 -4.42 -17.56 -1.06
N PHE A 346 -3.26 -17.26 -0.43
CA PHE A 346 -2.48 -18.21 0.36
C PHE A 346 -2.05 -17.56 1.69
N GLY A 347 -3.01 -17.37 2.58
CA GLY A 347 -2.89 -16.50 3.75
C GLY A 347 -1.85 -16.94 4.79
N GLY A 348 -1.60 -18.24 4.96
CA GLY A 348 -0.63 -18.75 5.93
C GLY A 348 -0.90 -18.24 7.34
N SER A 349 0.06 -17.54 7.95
CA SER A 349 -0.11 -16.92 9.28
C SER A 349 -0.74 -15.52 9.25
N GLY A 350 -1.19 -15.03 8.09
CA GLY A 350 -1.92 -13.77 7.97
C GLY A 350 -1.08 -12.50 7.89
N SER A 351 0.23 -12.59 7.65
CA SER A 351 1.11 -11.40 7.62
C SER A 351 0.65 -10.35 6.59
N THR A 352 0.11 -10.75 5.43
CA THR A 352 -0.45 -9.80 4.45
C THR A 352 -1.65 -9.04 5.00
N LEU A 353 -2.49 -9.69 5.82
CA LEU A 353 -3.64 -9.04 6.46
C LEU A 353 -3.18 -8.01 7.48
N ILE A 354 -2.18 -8.35 8.31
CA ILE A 354 -1.62 -7.40 9.29
C ILE A 354 -0.93 -6.23 8.60
N ALA A 355 -0.17 -6.48 7.52
CA ALA A 355 0.41 -5.42 6.70
C ALA A 355 -0.67 -4.50 6.10
N CYS A 356 -1.80 -5.06 5.63
CA CYS A 356 -2.93 -4.27 5.16
C CYS A 356 -3.57 -3.46 6.29
N GLU A 357 -3.71 -4.01 7.49
CA GLU A 357 -4.28 -3.28 8.62
C GLU A 357 -3.40 -2.08 9.00
N GLN A 358 -2.09 -2.30 9.20
CA GLN A 358 -1.11 -1.25 9.54
C GLN A 358 -0.97 -0.18 8.44
N THR A 359 -1.21 -0.54 7.18
CA THR A 359 -1.16 0.40 6.05
C THR A 359 -2.53 0.92 5.62
N ASN A 360 -3.60 0.67 6.37
CA ASN A 360 -4.95 1.10 6.01
C ASN A 360 -5.44 0.64 4.61
N ARG A 361 -5.13 -0.61 4.23
CA ARG A 361 -5.69 -1.31 3.05
C ARG A 361 -6.70 -2.36 3.49
N ILE A 362 -7.58 -2.75 2.58
CA ILE A 362 -8.58 -3.79 2.82
C ILE A 362 -8.05 -5.12 2.30
N CYS A 363 -8.00 -6.14 3.15
CA CYS A 363 -7.49 -7.45 2.78
C CYS A 363 -8.64 -8.42 2.51
N TYR A 364 -8.60 -9.08 1.37
CA TYR A 364 -9.35 -10.28 1.08
C TYR A 364 -8.38 -11.45 1.07
N MET A 365 -8.60 -12.45 1.92
CA MET A 365 -7.65 -13.54 2.12
C MET A 365 -8.32 -14.90 1.99
N MET A 366 -7.59 -15.89 1.48
CA MET A 366 -7.97 -17.31 1.58
C MET A 366 -6.89 -18.09 2.30
N GLU A 367 -7.33 -19.04 3.11
CA GLU A 367 -6.45 -20.04 3.72
C GLU A 367 -7.14 -21.40 3.72
N LEU A 368 -6.42 -22.45 3.30
CA LEU A 368 -6.99 -23.78 3.12
C LEU A 368 -7.11 -24.54 4.44
N ASP A 369 -6.19 -24.32 5.37
CA ASP A 369 -6.20 -24.97 6.67
C ASP A 369 -7.06 -24.21 7.69
N PRO A 370 -8.11 -24.84 8.24
CA PRO A 370 -8.89 -24.21 9.29
C PRO A 370 -8.08 -23.77 10.51
N LYS A 371 -6.99 -24.48 10.87
CA LYS A 371 -6.12 -24.06 11.97
C LYS A 371 -5.44 -22.73 11.69
N TYR A 372 -4.92 -22.55 10.48
CA TYR A 372 -4.30 -21.29 10.08
C TYR A 372 -5.34 -20.17 9.93
N CYS A 373 -6.59 -20.49 9.58
CA CYS A 373 -7.67 -19.50 9.63
C CYS A 373 -7.86 -18.96 11.05
N ASP A 374 -7.88 -19.84 12.06
CA ASP A 374 -7.99 -19.41 13.46
C ASP A 374 -6.76 -18.61 13.91
N VAL A 375 -5.55 -18.96 13.47
CA VAL A 375 -4.33 -18.14 13.66
C VAL A 375 -4.54 -16.73 13.15
N ILE A 376 -5.00 -16.57 11.91
CA ILE A 376 -5.21 -15.25 11.28
C ILE A 376 -6.25 -14.43 12.07
N VAL A 377 -7.37 -15.06 12.46
CA VAL A 377 -8.44 -14.41 13.22
C VAL A 377 -7.93 -13.90 14.57
N ASN A 378 -7.24 -14.75 15.33
CA ASN A 378 -6.72 -14.39 16.65
C ASN A 378 -5.60 -13.35 16.56
N ARG A 379 -4.71 -13.48 15.58
CA ARG A 379 -3.63 -12.50 15.32
C ARG A 379 -4.20 -11.13 14.98
N TYR A 380 -5.25 -11.07 14.17
CA TYR A 380 -5.96 -9.81 13.92
C TYR A 380 -6.56 -9.21 15.20
N ILE A 381 -7.24 -10.02 16.02
CA ILE A 381 -7.85 -9.55 17.28
C ILE A 381 -6.78 -8.96 18.22
N GLU A 382 -5.61 -9.59 18.30
CA GLU A 382 -4.48 -9.08 19.09
C GLU A 382 -3.93 -7.78 18.52
N GLN A 383 -3.78 -7.68 17.20
CA GLN A 383 -3.33 -6.47 16.50
C GLN A 383 -4.23 -5.26 16.77
N VAL A 384 -5.56 -5.45 16.83
CA VAL A 384 -6.52 -4.36 17.04
C VAL A 384 -7.05 -4.24 18.48
N ASP A 385 -6.55 -5.08 19.39
CA ASP A 385 -7.00 -5.22 20.79
C ASP A 385 -8.54 -5.27 20.94
N SER A 386 -9.22 -5.97 20.03
CA SER A 386 -10.69 -6.02 20.02
C SER A 386 -11.26 -7.14 19.16
N ASP A 387 -12.35 -7.76 19.65
CA ASP A 387 -13.14 -8.74 18.91
C ASP A 387 -14.52 -8.20 18.45
N GLN A 388 -14.84 -6.94 18.74
CA GLN A 388 -16.20 -6.40 18.56
C GLN A 388 -16.67 -6.41 17.10
N LYS A 389 -15.75 -6.27 16.15
CA LYS A 389 -16.02 -6.28 14.71
C LYS A 389 -15.61 -7.60 14.05
N VAL A 390 -15.51 -8.67 14.83
CA VAL A 390 -15.13 -10.00 14.35
C VAL A 390 -16.34 -10.93 14.36
N SER A 391 -16.61 -11.56 13.22
CA SER A 391 -17.68 -12.55 13.08
C SER A 391 -17.35 -13.57 12.00
N VAL A 392 -17.98 -14.74 12.08
CA VAL A 392 -17.92 -15.79 11.04
C VAL A 392 -19.31 -16.01 10.45
N GLU A 393 -19.40 -16.06 9.13
CA GLU A 393 -20.55 -16.55 8.41
C GLU A 393 -20.41 -18.05 8.13
N ARG A 394 -21.37 -18.82 8.64
CA ARG A 394 -21.49 -20.28 8.44
C ARG A 394 -22.94 -20.64 8.18
N ASP A 395 -23.20 -21.37 7.10
CA ASP A 395 -24.55 -21.81 6.71
C ASP A 395 -25.59 -20.67 6.65
N GLY A 396 -25.18 -19.50 6.14
CA GLY A 396 -26.03 -18.31 6.03
C GLY A 396 -26.33 -17.60 7.35
N LYS A 397 -25.61 -17.93 8.43
CA LYS A 397 -25.72 -17.29 9.74
C LYS A 397 -24.42 -16.60 10.10
N SER A 398 -24.51 -15.34 10.52
CA SER A 398 -23.38 -14.62 11.13
C SER A 398 -23.32 -14.90 12.63
N ILE A 399 -22.14 -15.32 13.09
CA ILE A 399 -21.84 -15.65 14.49
C ILE A 399 -20.73 -14.67 14.95
N PRO A 400 -21.01 -13.76 15.91
CA PRO A 400 -19.97 -12.89 16.44
C PRO A 400 -18.91 -13.70 17.20
N TYR A 401 -17.65 -13.23 17.19
CA TYR A 401 -16.52 -13.93 17.80
C TYR A 401 -16.73 -14.19 19.29
N SER A 402 -17.38 -13.28 20.02
CA SER A 402 -17.73 -13.48 21.44
C SER A 402 -18.61 -14.70 21.72
N LYS A 403 -19.26 -15.27 20.70
CA LYS A 403 -20.06 -16.51 20.79
C LYS A 403 -19.33 -17.75 20.23
N VAL A 404 -18.15 -17.55 19.65
CA VAL A 404 -17.24 -18.63 19.25
C VAL A 404 -16.72 -19.25 20.55
N LYS A 405 -17.19 -20.46 20.87
CA LYS A 405 -16.76 -21.16 22.08
C LYS A 405 -15.25 -21.39 21.98
N LYS A 406 -14.47 -20.67 22.78
CA LYS A 406 -13.05 -20.99 22.99
C LYS A 406 -12.99 -22.45 23.48
N PRO A 407 -12.24 -23.34 22.81
CA PRO A 407 -11.99 -24.68 23.33
C PRO A 407 -11.50 -24.55 24.78
N ALA A 408 -12.13 -25.32 25.68
CA ALA A 408 -11.79 -25.33 27.10
C ALA A 408 -10.41 -25.93 27.36
#